data_AF-M3GB05-F1
#
_entry.id   AF-M3GB05-F1
#
_cell.length_a   1.000
_cell.length_b   1.000
_cell.length_c   1.000
_cell.angle_alpha   90.00
_cell.angle_beta   90.00
_cell.angle_gamma   90.00
#
_symmetry.space_group_name_H-M   'P 1'
#
loop_
_entity.id
_entity.type
_entity.pdbx_description
1 polymer ?
#
loop_
_entity_poly.entity_id
_entity_poly.type
_entity_poly.pdbx_seq_one_letter_code
_entity_poly.pdbx_strand_id
1 'polypeptide(L)'
;MGDHNFHYIGFVKYDRERNNVSEIGFSYRAYREFMHPTTLKQIVVLGVVVVTIVFLFPFFFRIGLFSPLKDLLSGVERVNGGNFEVQVPIRIKDEIGFLANSFNNMVSSIRDARKELQDYADHLAIKVRLRTEKLSEKIEELQNLKIQQDGDYFLTSLLAKPLNYNANKSTRISTRFLLRQKKQFEFKGKRADLGGDICITGNLRLGTPSDYKRYVFAMNGDAMGKSMQGAGGALVIGVMVNSILARSAADDRILDTSPEQWLTEMYEELNSVFKSFDGSMVVSASFFLIEENYGKTYYFNAEHPFTVLYRGGRAVFLESSLTLRKIGLESEYAFHVFTTTLREGDVLIIGSDGKDDLDLTPDKDTRSINEDETLFLKIVEAGKGNIEQIEQLICKKGEIIDDLSLLRIEYGVPQLNLEKNYLKTDKTKSPSLNLNEGVSDWNASYSHARQLYRNGNVKEAIDELMDLYSKTPKDSKVIKLLGLLSFKDKDYVTAVEILGKYLELNSELSEYWYYFSIANKKLGRFSEAISASEKVAIKQPDNTNNLVNLSDLYRLQREYTRAKEIAIKILNVDPQNKNAKKILKEIENKI
;
A
#
# COMPACT_ATOMS: atom_id res chain seq x y z
N MET A 1 127.05 -16.08 52.47
CA MET A 1 126.27 -16.40 53.69
C MET A 1 125.45 -15.17 54.03
N GLY A 2 124.18 -15.39 54.42
CA GLY A 2 123.08 -14.45 54.20
C GLY A 2 123.00 -13.22 55.08
N ASP A 3 122.37 -12.17 54.54
CA ASP A 3 122.00 -10.95 55.25
C ASP A 3 120.47 -10.88 55.36
N HIS A 4 119.98 -10.98 56.59
CA HIS A 4 118.56 -10.87 56.92
C HIS A 4 118.18 -9.39 57.01
N ASN A 5 117.66 -8.82 55.93
CA ASN A 5 116.94 -7.54 56.00
C ASN A 5 115.66 -7.73 56.82
N PHE A 6 115.73 -7.39 58.11
CA PHE A 6 114.57 -7.38 59.01
C PHE A 6 113.71 -6.16 58.70
N HIS A 7 112.61 -6.36 57.96
CA HIS A 7 111.57 -5.34 57.83
C HIS A 7 110.77 -5.28 59.14
N TYR A 8 110.60 -4.08 59.68
CA TYR A 8 109.80 -3.82 60.88
C TYR A 8 108.59 -2.95 60.53
N ILE A 9 107.47 -3.23 61.18
CA ILE A 9 106.28 -2.38 61.16
C ILE A 9 106.33 -1.56 62.45
N GLY A 10 106.60 -0.27 62.32
CA GLY A 10 106.66 0.68 63.43
C GLY A 10 105.27 1.17 63.81
N PHE A 11 104.92 1.04 65.10
CA PHE A 11 103.78 1.72 65.69
C PHE A 11 104.31 2.78 66.65
N VAL A 12 104.13 4.04 66.26
CA VAL A 12 104.51 5.18 67.09
C VAL A 12 103.36 5.51 68.03
N LYS A 13 103.60 5.39 69.33
CA LYS A 13 102.67 5.84 70.37
C LYS A 13 103.28 7.04 71.09
N TYR A 14 102.60 8.17 70.97
CA TYR A 14 102.95 9.38 71.71
C TYR A 14 102.27 9.37 73.08
N ASP A 15 103.05 9.44 74.16
CA ASP A 15 102.54 9.62 75.52
C ASP A 15 102.68 11.09 75.93
N ARG A 16 101.52 11.75 76.05
CA ARG A 16 101.41 13.20 76.20
C ARG A 16 101.76 13.67 77.62
N GLU A 17 101.59 12.83 78.65
CA GLU A 17 101.85 13.24 80.04
C GLU A 17 103.33 13.19 80.41
N ARG A 18 104.07 12.24 79.83
CA ARG A 18 105.52 12.12 80.02
C ARG A 18 106.33 12.84 78.94
N ASN A 19 105.62 13.55 78.05
CA ASN A 19 106.15 14.24 76.87
C ASN A 19 107.17 13.40 76.10
N ASN A 20 106.86 12.12 75.89
CA ASN A 20 107.77 11.16 75.29
C ASN A 20 107.08 10.41 74.13
N VAL A 21 107.80 10.26 73.02
CA VAL A 21 107.35 9.46 71.88
C VAL A 21 108.03 8.11 71.97
N SER A 22 107.23 7.05 72.05
CA SER A 22 107.73 5.67 72.02
C SER A 22 107.32 5.01 70.71
N GLU A 23 108.31 4.62 69.91
CA GLU A 23 108.09 3.79 68.73
C GLU A 23 108.37 2.33 69.08
N ILE A 24 107.39 1.47 68.82
CA ILE A 24 107.53 0.03 68.98
C ILE A 24 107.50 -0.59 67.59
N GLY A 25 108.65 -1.11 67.16
CA GLY A 25 108.78 -1.86 65.93
C GLY A 25 108.52 -3.35 66.15
N PHE A 26 107.49 -3.90 65.50
CA PHE A 26 107.33 -5.36 65.42
C PHE A 26 107.97 -5.87 64.13
N SER A 27 108.65 -7.02 64.17
CA SER A 27 109.15 -7.62 62.92
C SER A 27 107.97 -7.95 62.00
N TYR A 28 108.10 -7.68 60.70
CA TYR A 28 107.07 -8.00 59.70
C TYR A 28 106.70 -9.48 59.74
N ARG A 29 107.67 -10.36 59.99
CA ARG A 29 107.43 -11.80 60.15
C ARG A 29 106.52 -12.10 61.35
N ALA A 30 106.79 -11.51 62.52
CA ALA A 30 105.95 -11.71 63.71
C ALA A 30 104.53 -11.13 63.51
N TYR A 31 104.40 -9.96 62.89
CA TYR A 31 103.08 -9.40 62.54
C TYR A 31 102.34 -10.29 61.53
N ARG A 32 103.03 -10.79 60.50
CA ARG A 32 102.46 -11.71 59.52
C ARG A 32 102.02 -13.00 60.19
N GLU A 33 102.82 -13.62 61.04
CA GLU A 33 102.45 -14.82 61.79
C GLU A 33 101.21 -14.59 62.67
N PHE A 34 101.09 -13.42 63.30
CA PHE A 34 99.92 -13.05 64.08
C PHE A 34 98.66 -12.85 63.22
N MET A 35 98.78 -12.18 62.06
CA MET A 35 97.64 -11.86 61.18
C MET A 35 97.22 -12.99 60.25
N HIS A 36 98.15 -13.88 59.87
CA HIS A 36 97.92 -14.99 58.95
C HIS A 36 96.74 -15.90 59.35
N PRO A 37 96.61 -16.40 60.59
CA PRO A 37 95.49 -17.27 60.97
C PRO A 37 94.13 -16.59 60.87
N THR A 38 94.04 -15.28 61.14
CA THR A 38 92.78 -14.51 61.03
C THR A 38 92.43 -14.25 59.57
N THR A 39 93.41 -13.88 58.75
CA THR A 39 93.23 -13.61 57.31
C THR A 39 92.80 -14.87 56.56
N LEU A 40 93.38 -16.03 56.89
CA LEU A 40 93.04 -17.32 56.27
C LEU A 40 91.58 -17.71 56.56
N LYS A 41 91.09 -17.51 57.79
CA LYS A 41 89.68 -17.71 58.14
C LYS A 41 88.75 -16.81 57.32
N GLN A 42 89.10 -15.54 57.14
CA GLN A 42 88.29 -14.60 56.34
C GLN A 42 88.22 -15.01 54.85
N ILE A 43 89.35 -15.45 54.27
CA ILE A 43 89.39 -15.95 52.89
C ILE A 43 88.52 -17.20 52.73
N VAL A 44 88.58 -18.13 53.69
CA VAL A 44 87.75 -19.34 53.66
C VAL A 44 86.26 -18.97 53.73
N VAL A 45 85.87 -18.06 54.62
CA VAL A 45 84.48 -17.58 54.72
C VAL A 45 84.04 -16.93 53.41
N LEU A 46 84.86 -16.07 52.81
CA LEU A 46 84.58 -15.46 51.51
C LEU A 46 84.40 -16.52 50.43
N GLY A 47 85.29 -17.52 50.38
CA GLY A 47 85.21 -18.64 49.44
C GLY A 47 83.91 -19.43 49.58
N VAL A 48 83.51 -19.75 50.82
CA VAL A 48 82.23 -20.43 51.09
C VAL A 48 81.06 -19.59 50.60
N VAL A 49 81.01 -18.29 50.92
CA VAL A 49 79.92 -17.40 50.48
C VAL A 49 79.83 -17.34 48.95
N VAL A 50 80.96 -17.23 48.25
CA VAL A 50 80.98 -17.23 46.77
C VAL A 50 80.45 -18.55 46.22
N VAL A 51 80.90 -19.68 46.75
CA VAL A 51 80.40 -21.01 46.34
C VAL A 51 78.90 -21.14 46.61
N THR A 52 78.43 -20.75 47.80
CA THR A 52 77.01 -20.73 48.16
C THR A 52 76.21 -19.91 47.14
N ILE A 53 76.63 -18.70 46.79
CA ILE A 53 75.95 -17.86 45.81
C ILE A 53 75.95 -18.52 44.42
N VAL A 54 77.10 -19.02 43.95
CA VAL A 54 77.22 -19.61 42.61
C VAL A 54 76.34 -20.86 42.43
N PHE A 55 76.12 -21.65 43.49
CA PHE A 55 75.32 -22.89 43.38
C PHE A 55 73.86 -22.75 43.82
N LEU A 56 73.57 -22.07 44.94
CA LEU A 56 72.20 -21.95 45.45
C LEU A 56 71.38 -20.93 44.67
N PHE A 57 71.99 -19.83 44.23
CA PHE A 57 71.25 -18.78 43.54
C PHE A 57 70.67 -19.27 42.20
N PRO A 58 71.42 -19.93 41.29
CA PRO A 58 70.83 -20.46 40.06
C PRO A 58 69.78 -21.54 40.31
N PHE A 59 69.97 -22.37 41.35
CA PHE A 59 68.99 -23.40 41.72
C PHE A 59 67.65 -22.77 42.15
N PHE A 60 67.71 -21.76 43.02
CA PHE A 60 66.53 -21.01 43.45
C PHE A 60 65.84 -20.32 42.27
N PHE A 61 66.59 -19.63 41.41
CA PHE A 61 66.02 -18.96 40.22
C PHE A 61 65.41 -19.94 39.21
N ARG A 62 65.97 -21.14 39.08
CA ARG A 62 65.43 -22.16 38.17
C ARG A 62 64.05 -22.65 38.60
N ILE A 63 63.88 -22.90 39.90
CA ILE A 63 62.61 -23.38 40.48
C ILE A 63 61.62 -22.22 40.62
N GLY A 64 62.11 -21.06 41.07
CA GLY A 64 61.31 -19.87 41.39
C GLY A 64 60.78 -19.12 40.16
N LEU A 65 61.61 -18.96 39.14
CA LEU A 65 61.33 -18.03 38.03
C LEU A 65 61.34 -18.72 36.67
N PHE A 66 62.43 -19.43 36.35
CA PHE A 66 62.64 -19.92 34.98
C PHE A 66 61.65 -21.02 34.58
N SER A 67 61.44 -22.03 35.44
CA SER A 67 60.52 -23.13 35.11
C SER A 67 59.06 -22.66 34.99
N PRO A 68 58.51 -21.87 35.94
CA PRO A 68 57.14 -21.37 35.81
C PRO A 68 56.93 -20.48 34.57
N LEU A 69 57.89 -19.59 34.24
CA LEU A 69 57.80 -18.76 33.03
C LEU A 69 57.83 -19.58 31.75
N LYS A 70 58.68 -20.62 31.70
CA LYS A 70 58.73 -21.53 30.54
C LYS A 70 57.43 -22.30 30.37
N ASP A 71 56.84 -22.79 31.47
CA ASP A 71 55.56 -23.49 31.45
C ASP A 71 54.44 -22.55 30.96
N LEU A 72 54.42 -21.30 31.44
CA LEU A 72 53.45 -20.29 31.02
C LEU A 72 53.61 -19.93 29.54
N LEU A 73 54.84 -19.71 29.07
CA LEU A 73 55.13 -19.45 27.65
C LEU A 73 54.64 -20.61 26.77
N SER A 74 54.93 -21.84 27.16
CA SER A 74 54.46 -23.03 26.43
C SER A 74 52.93 -23.15 26.44
N GLY A 75 52.28 -22.74 27.54
CA GLY A 75 50.84 -22.68 27.64
C GLY A 75 50.24 -21.70 26.62
N VAL A 76 50.80 -20.49 26.56
CA VAL A 76 50.39 -19.45 25.60
C VAL A 76 50.58 -19.91 24.17
N GLU A 77 51.72 -20.49 23.83
CA GLU A 77 52.00 -21.02 22.48
C GLU A 77 50.98 -22.09 22.06
N ARG A 78 50.62 -23.00 22.96
CA ARG A 78 49.63 -24.06 22.68
C ARG A 78 48.22 -23.51 22.51
N VAL A 79 47.83 -22.50 23.28
CA VAL A 79 46.55 -21.80 23.13
C VAL A 79 46.50 -21.04 21.81
N ASN A 80 47.58 -20.38 21.42
CA ASN A 80 47.71 -19.73 20.12
C ASN A 80 47.66 -20.75 18.96
N GLY A 81 48.17 -21.97 19.19
CA GLY A 81 48.03 -23.13 18.30
C GLY A 81 46.63 -23.75 18.27
N GLY A 82 45.63 -23.19 18.96
CA GLY A 82 44.24 -23.64 18.95
C GLY A 82 43.88 -24.73 19.98
N ASN A 83 44.80 -25.08 20.89
CA ASN A 83 44.53 -26.02 21.97
C ASN A 83 44.12 -25.27 23.26
N PHE A 84 42.82 -25.32 23.60
CA PHE A 84 42.25 -24.65 24.77
C PHE A 84 42.03 -25.59 25.97
N GLU A 85 42.58 -26.81 25.94
CA GLU A 85 42.54 -27.76 27.07
C GLU A 85 43.83 -27.71 27.91
N VAL A 86 44.63 -26.65 27.73
CA VAL A 86 45.93 -26.51 28.38
C VAL A 86 45.76 -25.91 29.76
N GLN A 87 46.44 -26.50 30.75
CA GLN A 87 46.52 -25.96 32.11
C GLN A 87 47.98 -25.80 32.49
N VAL A 88 48.33 -24.59 32.93
CA VAL A 88 49.67 -24.28 33.45
C VAL A 88 49.70 -24.58 34.95
N PRO A 89 50.64 -25.40 35.45
CA PRO A 89 50.70 -25.78 36.86
C PRO A 89 51.13 -24.60 37.75
N ILE A 90 50.41 -24.36 38.84
CA ILE A 90 50.73 -23.31 39.82
C ILE A 90 51.68 -23.90 40.87
N ARG A 91 52.98 -23.62 40.74
CA ARG A 91 54.02 -24.17 41.64
C ARG A 91 54.30 -23.30 42.86
N ILE A 92 54.06 -22.00 42.76
CA ILE A 92 54.39 -20.98 43.77
C ILE A 92 53.20 -20.01 43.87
N LYS A 93 52.95 -19.49 45.07
CA LYS A 93 51.87 -18.52 45.34
C LYS A 93 52.42 -17.08 45.35
N ASP A 94 53.00 -16.67 44.24
CA ASP A 94 53.56 -15.34 43.98
C ASP A 94 52.86 -14.69 42.76
N GLU A 95 53.40 -13.58 42.25
CA GLU A 95 52.88 -12.89 41.05
C GLU A 95 52.87 -13.79 39.81
N ILE A 96 53.83 -14.71 39.69
CA ILE A 96 53.89 -15.66 38.58
C ILE A 96 52.80 -16.72 38.73
N GLY A 97 52.58 -17.21 39.94
CA GLY A 97 51.45 -18.07 40.28
C GLY A 97 50.10 -17.42 39.98
N PHE A 98 49.95 -16.13 40.31
CA PHE A 98 48.76 -15.35 39.96
C PHE A 98 48.57 -15.25 38.45
N LEU A 99 49.64 -14.99 37.69
CA LEU A 99 49.58 -14.92 36.22
C LEU A 99 49.19 -16.27 35.61
N ALA A 100 49.74 -17.38 36.12
CA ALA A 100 49.36 -18.73 35.69
C ALA A 100 47.88 -19.04 35.98
N ASN A 101 47.37 -18.62 37.13
CA ASN A 101 45.96 -18.77 37.48
C ASN A 101 45.04 -17.93 36.56
N SER A 102 45.37 -16.67 36.35
CA SER A 102 44.65 -15.77 35.45
C SER A 102 44.67 -16.28 34.00
N PHE A 103 45.79 -16.82 33.54
CA PHE A 103 45.89 -17.49 32.25
C PHE A 103 44.94 -18.69 32.16
N ASN A 104 44.96 -19.60 33.13
CA ASN A 104 44.05 -20.77 33.14
C ASN A 104 42.57 -20.35 33.13
N ASN A 105 42.19 -19.31 33.88
CA ASN A 105 40.83 -18.77 33.88
C ASN A 105 40.43 -18.22 32.50
N MET A 106 41.31 -17.43 31.87
CA MET A 106 41.09 -16.92 30.52
C MET A 106 40.90 -18.06 29.51
N VAL A 107 41.72 -19.10 29.57
CA VAL A 107 41.62 -20.27 28.69
C VAL A 107 40.27 -20.98 28.88
N SER A 108 39.80 -21.13 30.12
CA SER A 108 38.47 -21.68 30.39
C SER A 108 37.36 -20.80 29.79
N SER A 109 37.41 -19.48 30.01
CA SER A 109 36.40 -18.57 29.47
C SER A 109 36.35 -18.59 27.94
N ILE A 110 37.50 -18.69 27.27
CA ILE A 110 37.56 -18.82 25.80
C ILE A 110 36.93 -20.13 25.33
N ARG A 111 37.23 -21.24 26.01
CA ARG A 111 36.63 -22.55 25.72
C ARG A 111 35.11 -22.52 25.87
N ASP A 112 34.63 -21.94 26.98
CA ASP A 112 33.20 -21.85 27.27
C ASP A 112 32.47 -20.95 26.25
N ALA A 113 33.05 -19.79 25.92
CA ALA A 113 32.51 -18.89 24.90
C ALA A 113 32.44 -19.55 23.51
N ARG A 114 33.46 -20.35 23.14
CA ARG A 114 33.46 -21.09 21.87
C ARG A 114 32.39 -22.17 21.84
N LYS A 115 32.18 -22.87 22.95
CA LYS A 115 31.11 -23.86 23.08
C LYS A 115 29.73 -23.20 22.93
N GLU A 116 29.52 -22.07 23.60
CA GLU A 116 28.28 -21.30 23.48
C GLU A 116 28.04 -20.82 22.04
N LEU A 117 29.07 -20.31 21.36
CA LEU A 117 28.98 -19.93 19.93
C LEU A 117 28.61 -21.11 19.03
N GLN A 118 29.12 -22.31 19.30
CA GLN A 118 28.79 -23.51 18.56
C GLN A 118 27.32 -23.90 18.78
N ASP A 119 26.86 -23.93 20.04
CA ASP A 119 25.45 -24.20 20.36
C ASP A 119 24.51 -23.17 19.70
N TYR A 120 24.91 -21.89 19.68
CA TYR A 120 24.18 -20.84 18.97
C TYR A 120 24.12 -21.10 17.46
N ALA A 121 25.24 -21.48 16.83
CA ALA A 121 25.29 -21.79 15.41
C ALA A 121 24.41 -23.00 15.05
N ASP A 122 24.45 -24.06 15.86
CA ASP A 122 23.69 -25.29 15.65
C ASP A 122 22.17 -25.05 15.78
N HIS A 123 21.75 -24.17 16.71
CA HIS A 123 20.34 -23.82 16.89
C HIS A 123 19.83 -22.67 16.01
N LEU A 124 20.73 -21.88 15.39
CA LEU A 124 20.35 -20.76 14.53
C LEU A 124 19.56 -21.23 13.32
N ALA A 125 19.98 -22.32 12.67
CA ALA A 125 19.30 -22.87 11.51
C ALA A 125 17.83 -23.22 11.81
N ILE A 126 17.57 -23.83 12.96
CA ILE A 126 16.22 -24.17 13.43
C ILE A 126 15.42 -22.89 13.70
N LYS A 127 16.01 -21.92 14.40
CA LYS A 127 15.33 -20.66 14.75
C LYS A 127 15.00 -19.82 13.51
N VAL A 128 15.90 -19.75 12.53
CA VAL A 128 15.66 -19.09 11.25
C VAL A 128 14.53 -19.81 10.51
N ARG A 129 14.58 -21.13 10.39
CA ARG A 129 13.52 -21.91 9.73
C ARG A 129 12.14 -21.68 10.35
N LEU A 130 12.03 -21.80 11.68
CA LEU A 130 10.76 -21.57 12.40
C LEU A 130 10.25 -20.14 12.24
N ARG A 131 11.14 -19.13 12.25
CA ARG A 131 10.75 -17.73 12.02
C ARG A 131 10.28 -17.51 10.59
N THR A 132 10.95 -18.12 9.61
CA THR A 132 10.57 -18.03 8.20
C THR A 132 9.22 -18.70 7.94
N GLU A 133 8.97 -19.88 8.51
CA GLU A 133 7.67 -20.58 8.43
C GLU A 133 6.55 -19.73 9.04
N LYS A 134 6.74 -19.24 10.28
CA LYS A 134 5.77 -18.38 10.97
C LYS A 134 5.51 -17.06 10.23
N LEU A 135 6.54 -16.49 9.60
CA LEU A 135 6.39 -15.28 8.79
C LEU A 135 5.59 -15.58 7.52
N SER A 136 5.86 -16.71 6.85
CA SER A 136 5.12 -17.12 5.66
C SER A 136 3.64 -17.34 5.96
N GLU A 137 3.33 -18.03 7.06
CA GLU A 137 1.96 -18.23 7.54
C GLU A 137 1.24 -16.90 7.78
N LYS A 138 1.90 -15.95 8.46
CA LYS A 138 1.34 -14.60 8.68
C LYS A 138 1.14 -13.80 7.39
N ILE A 139 2.04 -13.95 6.42
CA ILE A 139 1.90 -13.28 5.11
C ILE A 139 0.68 -13.82 4.37
N GLU A 140 0.48 -15.14 4.38
CA GLU A 140 -0.68 -15.79 3.78
C GLU A 140 -2.00 -15.36 4.47
N GLU A 141 -2.01 -15.34 5.80
CA GLU A 141 -3.14 -14.83 6.59
C GLU A 141 -3.47 -13.37 6.23
N LEU A 142 -2.46 -12.50 6.16
CA LEU A 142 -2.65 -11.10 5.76
C LEU A 142 -3.15 -10.96 4.32
N GLN A 143 -2.67 -11.80 3.39
CA GLN A 143 -3.15 -11.79 2.01
C GLN A 143 -4.63 -12.18 1.94
N ASN A 144 -5.05 -13.22 2.67
CA ASN A 144 -6.44 -13.66 2.72
C ASN A 144 -7.36 -12.59 3.33
N LEU A 145 -6.95 -11.97 4.44
CA LEU A 145 -7.69 -10.86 5.06
C LEU A 145 -7.81 -9.66 4.12
N LYS A 146 -6.75 -9.33 3.37
CA LYS A 146 -6.78 -8.25 2.38
C LYS A 146 -7.77 -8.54 1.25
N ILE A 147 -7.80 -9.77 0.73
CA ILE A 147 -8.75 -10.17 -0.32
C ILE A 147 -10.20 -10.05 0.19
N GLN A 148 -10.46 -10.46 1.43
CA GLN A 148 -11.78 -10.33 2.03
C GLN A 148 -12.18 -8.85 2.17
N GLN A 149 -11.28 -8.02 2.69
CA GLN A 149 -11.50 -6.58 2.84
C GLN A 149 -11.74 -5.86 1.50
N ASP A 150 -10.96 -6.18 0.47
CA ASP A 150 -11.15 -5.63 -0.88
C ASP A 150 -12.49 -6.09 -1.49
N GLY A 151 -12.95 -7.29 -1.13
CA GLY A 151 -14.28 -7.80 -1.49
C GLY A 151 -15.41 -6.99 -0.86
N ASP A 152 -15.30 -6.67 0.44
CA ASP A 152 -16.28 -5.83 1.15
C ASP A 152 -16.31 -4.42 0.56
N TYR A 153 -15.14 -3.82 0.29
CA TYR A 153 -15.05 -2.53 -0.39
C TYR A 153 -15.71 -2.53 -1.76
N PHE A 154 -15.48 -3.59 -2.54
CA PHE A 154 -16.11 -3.74 -3.85
C PHE A 154 -17.63 -3.73 -3.72
N LEU A 155 -18.19 -4.49 -2.77
CA LEU A 155 -19.62 -4.55 -2.56
C LEU A 155 -20.20 -3.19 -2.12
N THR A 156 -19.56 -2.50 -1.16
CA THR A 156 -19.99 -1.16 -0.73
C THR A 156 -19.97 -0.18 -1.90
N SER A 157 -18.94 -0.21 -2.74
CA SER A 157 -18.87 0.65 -3.93
C SER A 157 -20.03 0.40 -4.91
N LEU A 158 -20.46 -0.85 -5.08
CA LEU A 158 -21.59 -1.21 -5.93
C LEU A 158 -22.92 -0.68 -5.40
N LEU A 159 -23.06 -0.59 -4.07
CA LEU A 159 -24.26 -0.05 -3.42
C LEU A 159 -24.26 1.48 -3.40
N ALA A 160 -23.09 2.12 -3.26
CA ALA A 160 -22.96 3.57 -3.19
C ALA A 160 -23.09 4.25 -4.56
N LYS A 161 -22.56 3.65 -5.64
CA LYS A 161 -22.56 4.26 -6.99
C LYS A 161 -23.95 4.66 -7.50
N PRO A 162 -25.01 3.84 -7.39
CA PRO A 162 -26.35 4.21 -7.83
C PRO A 162 -26.96 5.39 -7.07
N LEU A 163 -26.47 5.70 -5.86
CA LEU A 163 -26.99 6.79 -5.03
C LEU A 163 -26.46 8.16 -5.49
N ASN A 164 -25.31 8.18 -6.16
CA ASN A 164 -24.76 9.36 -6.83
C ASN A 164 -25.49 9.60 -8.16
N TYR A 165 -26.70 10.12 -8.08
CA TYR A 165 -27.59 10.28 -9.24
C TYR A 165 -27.91 11.75 -9.51
N ASN A 166 -27.62 12.19 -10.73
CA ASN A 166 -28.03 13.50 -11.22
C ASN A 166 -29.44 13.40 -11.80
N ALA A 167 -30.47 13.59 -10.98
CA ALA A 167 -31.86 13.51 -11.43
C ALA A 167 -32.43 14.86 -11.93
N ASN A 168 -31.58 15.86 -12.22
CA ASN A 168 -32.05 17.18 -12.65
C ASN A 168 -32.52 17.19 -14.11
N LYS A 169 -33.77 17.61 -14.31
CA LYS A 169 -34.47 17.70 -15.60
C LYS A 169 -34.80 19.15 -16.01
N SER A 170 -34.21 20.14 -15.35
CA SER A 170 -34.51 21.55 -15.60
C SER A 170 -33.99 22.02 -16.95
N THR A 171 -34.77 22.82 -17.67
CA THR A 171 -34.33 23.45 -18.92
C THR A 171 -33.59 24.77 -18.70
N ARG A 172 -33.57 25.32 -17.48
CA ARG A 172 -32.91 26.60 -17.14
C ARG A 172 -31.70 26.44 -16.22
N ILE A 173 -31.59 25.30 -15.53
CA ILE A 173 -30.54 25.04 -14.54
C ILE A 173 -29.76 23.79 -14.96
N SER A 174 -28.45 23.95 -15.19
CA SER A 174 -27.56 22.84 -15.53
C SER A 174 -26.77 22.39 -14.31
N THR A 175 -26.73 21.09 -14.03
CA THR A 175 -25.95 20.48 -12.95
C THR A 175 -24.93 19.49 -13.50
N ARG A 176 -23.70 19.49 -12.97
CA ARG A 176 -22.65 18.52 -13.29
C ARG A 176 -21.88 18.09 -12.06
N PHE A 177 -21.49 16.83 -12.00
CA PHE A 177 -20.72 16.25 -10.91
C PHE A 177 -19.33 15.84 -11.39
N LEU A 178 -18.36 16.00 -10.52
CA LEU A 178 -17.04 15.38 -10.60
C LEU A 178 -16.82 14.68 -9.26
N LEU A 179 -16.53 13.39 -9.28
CA LEU A 179 -16.26 12.59 -8.10
C LEU A 179 -14.97 11.81 -8.35
N ARG A 180 -14.00 11.96 -7.45
CA ARG A 180 -12.72 11.26 -7.48
C ARG A 180 -12.40 10.79 -6.07
N GLN A 181 -12.74 9.53 -5.81
CA GLN A 181 -12.41 8.90 -4.54
C GLN A 181 -10.92 8.52 -4.52
N LYS A 182 -10.26 8.77 -3.38
CA LYS A 182 -8.86 8.48 -3.11
C LYS A 182 -8.58 6.99 -3.14
N LYS A 183 -9.47 6.18 -2.55
CA LYS A 183 -9.25 4.73 -2.46
C LYS A 183 -9.70 4.04 -3.74
N GLN A 184 -8.74 3.84 -4.64
CA GLN A 184 -8.92 3.03 -5.84
C GLN A 184 -8.30 1.65 -5.63
N PHE A 185 -9.05 0.61 -5.97
CA PHE A 185 -8.61 -0.77 -5.83
C PHE A 185 -9.13 -1.63 -6.99
N GLU A 186 -8.49 -2.77 -7.19
CA GLU A 186 -8.90 -3.74 -8.20
C GLU A 186 -9.29 -5.03 -7.51
N PHE A 187 -10.55 -5.44 -7.72
CA PHE A 187 -11.08 -6.67 -7.19
C PHE A 187 -11.65 -7.51 -8.32
N LYS A 188 -11.14 -8.74 -8.49
CA LYS A 188 -11.55 -9.69 -9.55
C LYS A 188 -11.53 -9.07 -10.97
N GLY A 189 -10.47 -8.30 -11.29
CA GLY A 189 -10.31 -7.66 -12.60
C GLY A 189 -11.21 -6.45 -12.86
N LYS A 190 -11.97 -5.99 -11.85
CA LYS A 190 -12.79 -4.78 -11.91
C LYS A 190 -12.16 -3.71 -11.04
N ARG A 191 -11.94 -2.53 -11.63
CA ARG A 191 -11.56 -1.34 -10.89
C ARG A 191 -12.78 -0.76 -10.19
N ALA A 192 -12.62 -0.48 -8.91
CA ALA A 192 -13.61 0.18 -8.09
C ALA A 192 -12.94 1.24 -7.22
N ASP A 193 -13.78 2.14 -6.75
CA ASP A 193 -13.43 3.32 -5.99
C ASP A 193 -14.41 3.43 -4.82
N LEU A 194 -13.89 3.79 -3.65
CA LEU A 194 -14.62 3.85 -2.41
C LEU A 194 -14.24 5.14 -1.69
N GLY A 195 -15.23 5.90 -1.24
CA GLY A 195 -14.99 7.11 -0.47
C GLY A 195 -16.27 7.67 0.16
N GLY A 196 -16.11 8.76 0.92
CA GLY A 196 -17.16 9.40 1.71
C GLY A 196 -17.98 10.44 0.95
N ASP A 197 -17.51 10.85 -0.21
CA ASP A 197 -18.12 11.92 -1.01
C ASP A 197 -19.39 11.47 -1.75
N ILE A 198 -20.40 12.35 -1.73
CA ILE A 198 -21.68 12.14 -2.39
C ILE A 198 -22.22 13.41 -3.07
N CYS A 199 -22.78 13.25 -4.26
CA CYS A 199 -23.48 14.29 -5.02
C CYS A 199 -24.86 13.81 -5.44
N ILE A 200 -25.90 14.59 -5.13
CA ILE A 200 -27.29 14.27 -5.47
C ILE A 200 -27.99 15.51 -6.00
N THR A 201 -28.77 15.37 -7.05
CA THR A 201 -29.71 16.41 -7.49
C THR A 201 -31.07 15.83 -7.78
N GLY A 202 -32.12 16.64 -7.64
CA GLY A 202 -33.49 16.26 -7.96
C GLY A 202 -34.34 17.47 -8.35
N ASN A 203 -35.59 17.22 -8.72
CA ASN A 203 -36.57 18.26 -9.02
C ASN A 203 -37.75 18.17 -8.08
N LEU A 204 -38.27 19.32 -7.65
CA LEU A 204 -39.37 19.45 -6.71
C LEU A 204 -40.39 20.47 -7.21
N ARG A 205 -41.64 20.31 -6.76
CA ARG A 205 -42.73 21.25 -6.99
C ARG A 205 -43.30 21.65 -5.64
N LEU A 206 -43.09 22.91 -5.25
CA LEU A 206 -43.53 23.43 -3.96
C LEU A 206 -44.54 24.55 -4.16
N GLY A 207 -45.59 24.55 -3.35
CA GLY A 207 -46.70 25.50 -3.38
C GLY A 207 -48.05 24.79 -3.40
N THR A 208 -49.08 25.49 -3.86
CA THR A 208 -50.44 24.93 -3.93
C THR A 208 -50.67 24.27 -5.29
N PRO A 209 -51.63 23.33 -5.43
CA PRO A 209 -51.95 22.73 -6.73
C PRO A 209 -52.31 23.75 -7.83
N SER A 210 -52.82 24.93 -7.43
CA SER A 210 -53.16 26.05 -8.32
C SER A 210 -52.00 27.01 -8.62
N ASP A 211 -51.00 27.10 -7.73
CA ASP A 211 -49.85 27.99 -7.87
C ASP A 211 -48.63 27.34 -7.20
N TYR A 212 -47.86 26.62 -8.03
CA TYR A 212 -46.64 25.94 -7.62
C TYR A 212 -45.44 26.46 -8.42
N LYS A 213 -44.28 26.42 -7.78
CA LYS A 213 -43.00 26.72 -8.42
C LYS A 213 -42.15 25.46 -8.53
N ARG A 214 -41.32 25.42 -9.56
CA ARG A 214 -40.37 24.32 -9.79
C ARG A 214 -39.02 24.68 -9.19
N TYR A 215 -38.44 23.70 -8.51
CA TYR A 215 -37.16 23.85 -7.88
C TYR A 215 -36.22 22.71 -8.28
N VAL A 216 -34.93 23.04 -8.40
CA VAL A 216 -33.85 22.06 -8.49
C VAL A 216 -33.22 21.93 -7.12
N PHE A 217 -33.29 20.73 -6.56
CA PHE A 217 -32.54 20.34 -5.38
C PHE A 217 -31.13 19.92 -5.80
N ALA A 218 -30.13 20.33 -5.04
CA ALA A 218 -28.76 19.91 -5.22
C ALA A 218 -28.05 19.79 -3.87
N MET A 219 -27.25 18.74 -3.73
CA MET A 219 -26.48 18.45 -2.53
C MET A 219 -25.10 17.94 -2.94
N ASN A 220 -24.08 18.46 -2.26
CA ASN A 220 -22.76 17.87 -2.20
C ASN A 220 -22.41 17.69 -0.72
N GLY A 221 -21.86 16.53 -0.38
CA GLY A 221 -21.49 16.23 0.98
C GLY A 221 -20.39 15.20 1.06
N ASP A 222 -19.76 15.16 2.22
CA ASP A 222 -18.71 14.23 2.59
C ASP A 222 -19.04 13.62 3.96
N ALA A 223 -19.14 12.30 3.97
CA ALA A 223 -19.29 11.51 5.18
C ALA A 223 -17.93 11.24 5.81
N MET A 224 -17.69 11.84 6.99
CA MET A 224 -16.44 11.66 7.71
C MET A 224 -16.26 10.22 8.16
N GLY A 225 -15.05 9.69 7.93
CA GLY A 225 -14.64 8.38 8.42
C GLY A 225 -13.59 7.74 7.51
N LYS A 226 -12.78 6.83 8.05
CA LYS A 226 -11.74 6.17 7.25
C LYS A 226 -12.32 5.07 6.36
N SER A 227 -12.12 5.17 5.05
CA SER A 227 -12.47 4.15 4.05
C SER A 227 -13.92 3.65 4.16
N MET A 228 -14.16 2.53 4.87
CA MET A 228 -15.47 1.88 4.95
C MET A 228 -16.50 2.71 5.70
N GLN A 229 -16.06 3.43 6.74
CA GLN A 229 -16.92 4.25 7.58
C GLN A 229 -17.48 5.44 6.80
N GLY A 230 -16.61 6.17 6.07
CA GLY A 230 -17.04 7.26 5.19
C GLY A 230 -17.97 6.76 4.09
N ALA A 231 -17.61 5.67 3.41
CA ALA A 231 -18.48 5.09 2.40
C ALA A 231 -19.82 4.56 2.94
N GLY A 232 -19.84 4.05 4.18
CA GLY A 232 -21.05 3.69 4.90
C GLY A 232 -21.94 4.91 5.17
N GLY A 233 -21.34 6.03 5.59
CA GLY A 233 -22.07 7.29 5.79
C GLY A 233 -22.61 7.88 4.51
N ALA A 234 -21.83 7.85 3.42
CA ALA A 234 -22.27 8.23 2.08
C ALA A 234 -23.48 7.40 1.63
N LEU A 235 -23.46 6.10 1.90
CA LEU A 235 -24.58 5.20 1.61
C LEU A 235 -25.82 5.58 2.42
N VAL A 236 -25.69 5.79 3.73
CA VAL A 236 -26.81 6.15 4.61
C VAL A 236 -27.43 7.48 4.17
N ILE A 237 -26.64 8.54 4.02
CA ILE A 237 -27.18 9.85 3.61
C ILE A 237 -27.75 9.80 2.20
N GLY A 238 -27.11 9.04 1.30
CA GLY A 238 -27.58 8.86 -0.07
C GLY A 238 -28.94 8.18 -0.13
N VAL A 239 -29.16 7.14 0.67
CA VAL A 239 -30.46 6.46 0.76
C VAL A 239 -31.52 7.40 1.36
N MET A 240 -31.18 8.13 2.43
CA MET A 240 -32.11 9.05 3.08
C MET A 240 -32.56 10.18 2.14
N VAL A 241 -31.61 10.88 1.52
CA VAL A 241 -31.90 12.01 0.62
C VAL A 241 -32.69 11.53 -0.60
N ASN A 242 -32.27 10.43 -1.23
CA ASN A 242 -33.04 9.86 -2.35
C ASN A 242 -34.44 9.42 -1.93
N SER A 243 -34.62 8.91 -0.71
CA SER A 243 -35.95 8.56 -0.17
C SER A 243 -36.81 9.80 0.04
N ILE A 244 -36.27 10.85 0.65
CA ILE A 244 -36.98 12.14 0.84
C ILE A 244 -37.39 12.71 -0.51
N LEU A 245 -36.49 12.73 -1.50
CA LEU A 245 -36.76 13.20 -2.85
C LEU A 245 -37.83 12.35 -3.56
N ALA A 246 -37.72 11.02 -3.47
CA ALA A 246 -38.70 10.11 -4.08
C ALA A 246 -40.09 10.32 -3.49
N ARG A 247 -40.24 10.47 -2.16
CA ARG A 247 -41.52 10.75 -1.51
C ARG A 247 -42.06 12.15 -1.85
N SER A 248 -41.15 13.10 -2.06
CA SER A 248 -41.48 14.50 -2.36
C SER A 248 -41.89 14.74 -3.82
N ALA A 249 -41.37 13.93 -4.75
CA ALA A 249 -41.56 14.08 -6.20
C ALA A 249 -42.34 12.92 -6.86
N ALA A 250 -42.74 11.89 -6.11
CA ALA A 250 -43.53 10.77 -6.62
C ALA A 250 -44.80 11.25 -7.30
N ASP A 251 -45.15 10.62 -8.42
CA ASP A 251 -46.37 10.87 -9.19
C ASP A 251 -46.63 12.35 -9.51
N ASP A 252 -45.55 13.10 -9.80
CA ASP A 252 -45.63 14.52 -10.15
C ASP A 252 -46.27 15.41 -9.07
N ARG A 253 -46.25 14.93 -7.81
CA ARG A 253 -46.85 15.58 -6.64
C ARG A 253 -46.35 17.01 -6.45
N ILE A 254 -47.29 17.87 -6.05
CA ILE A 254 -47.02 19.23 -5.58
C ILE A 254 -47.12 19.20 -4.05
N LEU A 255 -46.07 19.66 -3.37
CA LEU A 255 -46.05 19.74 -1.92
C LEU A 255 -46.48 21.13 -1.46
N ASP A 256 -47.53 21.17 -0.64
CA ASP A 256 -48.02 22.38 0.02
C ASP A 256 -47.12 22.72 1.22
N THR A 257 -45.90 23.15 0.92
CA THR A 257 -44.88 23.55 1.89
C THR A 257 -43.99 24.64 1.29
N SER A 258 -43.36 25.43 2.15
CA SER A 258 -42.38 26.43 1.71
C SER A 258 -41.00 25.80 1.49
N PRO A 259 -40.14 26.38 0.61
CA PRO A 259 -38.75 25.94 0.43
C PRO A 259 -37.95 25.88 1.75
N GLU A 260 -38.15 26.87 2.63
CA GLU A 260 -37.47 26.96 3.93
C GLU A 260 -37.93 25.85 4.87
N GLN A 261 -39.24 25.61 4.93
CA GLN A 261 -39.80 24.54 5.76
C GLN A 261 -39.33 23.16 5.27
N TRP A 262 -39.37 22.90 3.97
CA TRP A 262 -38.93 21.60 3.43
C TRP A 262 -37.45 21.31 3.70
N LEU A 263 -36.57 22.31 3.57
CA LEU A 263 -35.15 22.17 3.92
C LEU A 263 -34.94 21.96 5.43
N THR A 264 -35.78 22.58 6.27
CA THR A 264 -35.75 22.40 7.73
C THR A 264 -36.15 20.97 8.11
N GLU A 265 -37.27 20.47 7.58
CA GLU A 265 -37.74 19.10 7.81
C GLU A 265 -36.70 18.07 7.32
N MET A 266 -36.08 18.30 6.15
CA MET A 266 -34.98 17.47 5.65
C MET A 266 -33.79 17.45 6.62
N TYR A 267 -33.34 18.62 7.09
CA TYR A 267 -32.23 18.70 8.03
C TYR A 267 -32.54 17.95 9.34
N GLU A 268 -33.73 18.14 9.90
CA GLU A 268 -34.14 17.46 11.14
C GLU A 268 -34.19 15.93 10.97
N GLU A 269 -34.73 15.43 9.86
CA GLU A 269 -34.76 13.99 9.54
C GLU A 269 -33.34 13.44 9.42
N LEU A 270 -32.46 14.10 8.65
CA LEU A 270 -31.07 13.71 8.48
C LEU A 270 -30.31 13.74 9.82
N ASN A 271 -30.39 14.85 10.55
CA ASN A 271 -29.66 15.05 11.80
C ASN A 271 -30.11 14.06 12.89
N SER A 272 -31.41 13.77 12.98
CA SER A 272 -31.95 12.79 13.93
C SER A 272 -31.37 11.38 13.70
N VAL A 273 -31.32 10.93 12.45
CA VAL A 273 -30.72 9.64 12.11
C VAL A 273 -29.22 9.66 12.39
N PHE A 274 -28.51 10.72 11.99
CA PHE A 274 -27.06 10.76 12.18
C PHE A 274 -26.64 10.88 13.66
N LYS A 275 -27.46 11.53 14.51
CA LYS A 275 -27.25 11.56 15.96
C LYS A 275 -27.31 10.17 16.59
N SER A 276 -28.07 9.23 16.00
CA SER A 276 -28.14 7.85 16.50
C SER A 276 -26.82 7.08 16.37
N PHE A 277 -25.87 7.55 15.55
CA PHE A 277 -24.51 6.99 15.48
C PHE A 277 -23.58 7.51 16.58
N ASP A 278 -24.05 8.39 17.47
CA ASP A 278 -23.33 8.87 18.65
C ASP A 278 -21.92 9.40 18.34
N GLY A 279 -21.82 10.26 17.32
CA GLY A 279 -20.54 10.83 16.85
C GLY A 279 -19.61 9.84 16.14
N SER A 280 -19.95 8.55 16.08
CA SER A 280 -19.20 7.55 15.32
C SER A 280 -19.27 7.82 13.81
N MET A 281 -20.23 8.61 13.34
CA MET A 281 -20.32 8.99 11.94
C MET A 281 -21.02 10.34 11.85
N VAL A 282 -20.42 11.27 11.11
CA VAL A 282 -20.95 12.62 10.91
C VAL A 282 -20.78 12.99 9.45
N VAL A 283 -21.64 13.88 8.95
CA VAL A 283 -21.59 14.30 7.55
C VAL A 283 -21.47 15.81 7.46
N SER A 284 -20.49 16.26 6.70
CA SER A 284 -20.46 17.64 6.21
C SER A 284 -21.23 17.70 4.89
N ALA A 285 -22.14 18.64 4.72
CA ALA A 285 -22.85 18.77 3.45
C ALA A 285 -23.43 20.17 3.24
N SER A 286 -23.54 20.57 1.98
CA SER A 286 -24.25 21.77 1.55
C SER A 286 -25.45 21.41 0.70
N PHE A 287 -26.58 22.07 0.98
CA PHE A 287 -27.87 21.80 0.37
C PHE A 287 -28.40 23.05 -0.28
N PHE A 288 -28.90 22.91 -1.51
CA PHE A 288 -29.42 24.00 -2.32
C PHE A 288 -30.77 23.62 -2.90
N LEU A 289 -31.67 24.60 -2.93
CA LEU A 289 -32.96 24.53 -3.56
C LEU A 289 -33.18 25.80 -4.39
N ILE A 290 -33.12 25.64 -5.72
CA ILE A 290 -33.04 26.76 -6.67
C ILE A 290 -34.32 26.82 -7.48
N GLU A 291 -35.03 27.95 -7.44
CA GLU A 291 -36.24 28.19 -8.22
C GLU A 291 -35.91 28.44 -9.70
N GLU A 292 -36.61 27.76 -10.61
CA GLU A 292 -36.25 27.74 -12.04
C GLU A 292 -36.42 29.10 -12.75
N ASN A 293 -37.46 29.89 -12.42
CA ASN A 293 -37.84 31.05 -13.23
C ASN A 293 -37.08 32.32 -12.87
N TYR A 294 -36.87 32.57 -11.58
CA TYR A 294 -36.29 33.81 -11.05
C TYR A 294 -34.93 33.58 -10.38
N GLY A 295 -34.48 32.33 -10.23
CA GLY A 295 -33.17 32.01 -9.63
C GLY A 295 -33.11 32.25 -8.13
N LYS A 296 -34.26 32.39 -7.46
CA LYS A 296 -34.32 32.49 -6.00
C LYS A 296 -33.83 31.17 -5.41
N THR A 297 -32.78 31.26 -4.60
CA THR A 297 -32.05 30.09 -4.09
C THR A 297 -32.14 30.08 -2.58
N TYR A 298 -32.50 28.92 -2.04
CA TYR A 298 -32.54 28.62 -0.61
C TYR A 298 -31.47 27.60 -0.31
N TYR A 299 -30.67 27.81 0.73
CA TYR A 299 -29.56 26.92 1.02
C TYR A 299 -29.18 26.91 2.50
N PHE A 300 -28.50 25.86 2.90
CA PHE A 300 -27.77 25.80 4.17
C PHE A 300 -26.50 24.96 3.99
N ASN A 301 -25.51 25.21 4.84
CA ASN A 301 -24.24 24.52 4.83
C ASN A 301 -23.95 24.00 6.25
N ALA A 302 -23.86 22.68 6.37
CA ALA A 302 -23.53 21.97 7.62
C ALA A 302 -22.03 21.67 7.68
N GLU A 303 -21.25 22.70 8.01
CA GLU A 303 -19.79 22.64 8.19
C GLU A 303 -19.02 21.97 7.04
N HIS A 304 -19.50 22.15 5.82
CA HIS A 304 -18.86 21.74 4.57
C HIS A 304 -18.06 22.93 4.00
N PRO A 305 -17.03 22.71 3.16
CA PRO A 305 -16.27 23.81 2.59
C PRO A 305 -17.15 24.85 1.89
N PHE A 306 -16.71 26.11 1.94
CA PHE A 306 -17.51 27.22 1.41
C PHE A 306 -17.81 27.06 -0.08
N THR A 307 -19.05 27.39 -0.42
CA THR A 307 -19.55 27.38 -1.78
C THR A 307 -18.98 28.57 -2.54
N VAL A 308 -18.49 28.34 -3.75
CA VAL A 308 -17.96 29.39 -4.62
C VAL A 308 -19.03 29.84 -5.59
N LEU A 309 -19.34 31.14 -5.57
CA LEU A 309 -20.12 31.83 -6.58
C LEU A 309 -19.17 32.46 -7.60
N TYR A 310 -19.24 31.99 -8.85
CA TYR A 310 -18.53 32.56 -9.98
C TYR A 310 -19.50 33.43 -10.82
N ARG A 311 -19.23 34.73 -10.86
CA ARG A 311 -20.04 35.74 -11.56
C ARG A 311 -19.15 36.74 -12.29
N GLY A 312 -19.37 36.89 -13.60
CA GLY A 312 -18.70 37.92 -14.40
C GLY A 312 -17.17 37.84 -14.40
N GLY A 313 -16.61 36.63 -14.32
CA GLY A 313 -15.15 36.43 -14.30
C GLY A 313 -14.50 36.46 -12.92
N ARG A 314 -15.28 36.66 -11.84
CA ARG A 314 -14.78 36.66 -10.47
C ARG A 314 -15.40 35.54 -9.64
N ALA A 315 -14.59 34.92 -8.79
CA ALA A 315 -15.03 33.91 -7.82
C ALA A 315 -15.04 34.49 -6.41
N VAL A 316 -16.14 34.31 -5.69
CA VAL A 316 -16.28 34.71 -4.28
C VAL A 316 -16.95 33.60 -3.49
N PHE A 317 -16.64 33.50 -2.19
CA PHE A 317 -17.41 32.62 -1.32
C PHE A 317 -18.82 33.17 -1.13
N LEU A 318 -19.80 32.26 -1.15
CA LEU A 318 -21.21 32.59 -0.95
C LEU A 318 -21.49 32.83 0.54
N GLU A 319 -20.91 32.00 1.39
CA GLU A 319 -20.99 32.09 2.84
C GLU A 319 -19.93 33.04 3.41
N SER A 320 -20.27 33.78 4.47
CA SER A 320 -19.32 34.57 5.25
C SER A 320 -18.78 33.83 6.48
N SER A 321 -19.52 32.82 6.96
CA SER A 321 -19.21 32.03 8.15
C SER A 321 -20.07 30.77 8.21
N LEU A 322 -19.54 29.67 8.76
CA LEU A 322 -20.29 28.46 9.02
C LEU A 322 -21.06 28.59 10.35
N THR A 323 -22.39 28.58 10.28
CA THR A 323 -23.28 28.76 11.45
C THR A 323 -24.02 27.49 11.83
N LEU A 324 -23.58 26.33 11.35
CA LEU A 324 -24.19 25.03 11.62
C LEU A 324 -23.10 23.97 11.70
N ARG A 325 -23.18 23.11 12.71
CA ARG A 325 -22.27 21.96 12.86
C ARG A 325 -22.60 20.86 11.85
N LYS A 326 -21.65 19.95 11.64
CA LYS A 326 -21.86 18.72 10.85
C LYS A 326 -23.12 17.98 11.30
N ILE A 327 -23.79 17.36 10.33
CA ILE A 327 -24.97 16.54 10.57
C ILE A 327 -24.57 15.34 11.44
N GLY A 328 -25.31 15.11 12.53
CA GLY A 328 -25.03 14.08 13.54
C GLY A 328 -24.45 14.62 14.84
N LEU A 329 -24.08 15.90 14.90
CA LEU A 329 -23.60 16.56 16.11
C LEU A 329 -24.66 17.49 16.71
N GLU A 330 -24.54 17.79 18.00
CA GLU A 330 -25.28 18.88 18.60
C GLU A 330 -24.71 20.23 18.14
N SER A 331 -25.59 21.12 17.72
CA SER A 331 -25.23 22.47 17.28
C SER A 331 -25.65 23.47 18.35
N GLU A 332 -24.70 24.29 18.77
CA GLU A 332 -24.97 25.45 19.64
C GLU A 332 -25.72 26.57 18.89
N TYR A 333 -25.65 26.56 17.57
CA TYR A 333 -26.34 27.49 16.69
C TYR A 333 -27.69 26.92 16.24
N ALA A 334 -28.71 27.77 16.20
CA ALA A 334 -30.01 27.43 15.65
C ALA A 334 -29.93 27.20 14.13
N PHE A 335 -30.71 26.23 13.64
CA PHE A 335 -30.79 25.95 12.20
C PHE A 335 -31.50 27.11 11.48
N HIS A 336 -30.87 27.59 10.40
CA HIS A 336 -31.41 28.65 9.56
C HIS A 336 -31.17 28.35 8.08
N VAL A 337 -32.18 28.62 7.26
CA VAL A 337 -32.09 28.56 5.80
C VAL A 337 -31.74 29.95 5.27
N PHE A 338 -30.64 30.05 4.54
CA PHE A 338 -30.20 31.29 3.90
C PHE A 338 -30.83 31.43 2.52
N THR A 339 -30.97 32.67 2.05
CA THR A 339 -31.52 32.97 0.74
C THR A 339 -30.58 33.85 -0.08
N THR A 340 -30.51 33.58 -1.37
CA THR A 340 -29.78 34.39 -2.35
C THR A 340 -30.52 34.37 -3.69
N THR A 341 -30.06 35.15 -4.66
CA THR A 341 -30.64 35.19 -6.01
C THR A 341 -29.56 35.06 -7.06
N LEU A 342 -29.70 34.04 -7.90
CA LEU A 342 -28.84 33.79 -9.05
C LEU A 342 -29.31 34.60 -10.25
N ARG A 343 -28.35 35.09 -11.02
CA ARG A 343 -28.51 35.79 -12.29
C ARG A 343 -28.12 34.85 -13.43
N GLU A 344 -28.66 35.09 -14.62
CA GLU A 344 -28.31 34.29 -15.79
C GLU A 344 -26.78 34.33 -16.03
N GLY A 345 -26.19 33.15 -16.21
CA GLY A 345 -24.74 32.95 -16.35
C GLY A 345 -23.99 32.76 -15.04
N ASP A 346 -24.64 32.85 -13.88
CA ASP A 346 -23.98 32.55 -12.60
C ASP A 346 -23.71 31.05 -12.47
N VAL A 347 -22.56 30.73 -11.88
CA VAL A 347 -22.14 29.35 -11.59
C VAL A 347 -21.86 29.20 -10.10
N LEU A 348 -22.54 28.27 -9.44
CA LEU A 348 -22.19 27.79 -8.11
C LEU A 348 -21.30 26.56 -8.24
N ILE A 349 -20.22 26.52 -7.46
CA ILE A 349 -19.32 25.38 -7.35
C ILE A 349 -19.22 25.02 -5.87
N ILE A 350 -19.66 23.82 -5.55
CA ILE A 350 -19.66 23.25 -4.20
C ILE A 350 -18.68 22.07 -4.25
N GLY A 351 -17.91 21.83 -3.21
CA GLY A 351 -17.05 20.65 -3.18
C GLY A 351 -16.47 20.32 -1.82
N SER A 352 -16.04 19.07 -1.68
CA SER A 352 -15.41 18.53 -0.48
C SER A 352 -14.04 19.13 -0.18
N ASP A 353 -13.51 18.80 0.99
CA ASP A 353 -12.20 19.24 1.49
C ASP A 353 -11.04 18.84 0.58
N GLY A 354 -11.17 17.75 -0.18
CA GLY A 354 -10.20 17.34 -1.21
C GLY A 354 -9.88 18.42 -2.25
N LYS A 355 -10.71 19.47 -2.39
CA LYS A 355 -10.41 20.61 -3.28
C LYS A 355 -9.32 21.55 -2.73
N ASP A 356 -9.15 21.57 -1.40
CA ASP A 356 -8.18 22.40 -0.69
C ASP A 356 -6.99 21.56 -0.17
N ASP A 357 -7.22 20.27 0.10
CA ASP A 357 -6.23 19.28 0.55
C ASP A 357 -5.28 18.85 -0.58
N LEU A 358 -4.29 19.71 -0.83
CA LEU A 358 -3.28 19.54 -1.87
C LEU A 358 -1.88 19.47 -1.26
N ASP A 359 -1.12 18.43 -1.62
CA ASP A 359 0.32 18.41 -1.40
C ASP A 359 1.04 19.18 -2.53
N LEU A 360 1.64 20.32 -2.17
CA LEU A 360 2.33 21.22 -3.10
C LEU A 360 3.77 20.77 -3.38
N THR A 361 4.31 19.81 -2.62
CA THR A 361 5.68 19.32 -2.76
C THR A 361 5.75 17.79 -2.74
N PRO A 362 5.10 17.09 -3.69
CA PRO A 362 5.06 15.63 -3.70
C PRO A 362 6.45 14.98 -3.86
N ASP A 363 7.41 15.69 -4.48
CA ASP A 363 8.77 15.20 -4.75
C ASP A 363 9.77 15.45 -3.60
N LYS A 364 9.35 16.00 -2.46
CA LYS A 364 10.21 16.29 -1.30
C LYS A 364 9.87 15.41 -0.11
N ASP A 365 10.88 15.06 0.69
CA ASP A 365 10.69 14.29 1.94
C ASP A 365 9.77 15.00 2.95
N THR A 366 9.70 16.33 2.90
CA THR A 366 8.77 17.14 3.69
C THR A 366 7.58 17.55 2.84
N ARG A 367 6.40 17.03 3.18
CA ARG A 367 5.11 17.41 2.58
C ARG A 367 4.71 18.82 3.01
N SER A 368 4.25 19.63 2.06
CA SER A 368 3.70 20.96 2.31
C SER A 368 2.25 20.96 1.85
N ILE A 369 1.33 20.91 2.82
CA ILE A 369 -0.11 20.97 2.54
C ILE A 369 -0.49 22.43 2.25
N ASN A 370 -1.42 22.63 1.32
CA ASN A 370 -1.94 23.96 1.02
C ASN A 370 -2.67 24.57 2.24
N GLU A 371 -2.27 25.78 2.62
CA GLU A 371 -2.91 26.58 3.68
C GLU A 371 -3.63 27.83 3.12
N ASP A 372 -3.52 28.10 1.80
CA ASP A 372 -4.18 29.24 1.15
C ASP A 372 -5.65 28.92 0.87
N GLU A 373 -6.54 29.38 1.76
CA GLU A 373 -8.01 29.28 1.60
C GLU A 373 -8.51 29.94 0.30
N THR A 374 -7.76 30.88 -0.28
CA THR A 374 -8.15 31.58 -1.52
C THR A 374 -7.66 30.87 -2.78
N LEU A 375 -6.85 29.82 -2.65
CA LEU A 375 -6.29 29.11 -3.80
C LEU A 375 -7.39 28.55 -4.71
N PHE A 376 -8.42 27.95 -4.12
CA PHE A 376 -9.53 27.38 -4.87
C PHE A 376 -10.31 28.47 -5.65
N LEU A 377 -10.49 29.67 -5.09
CA LEU A 377 -11.11 30.79 -5.82
C LEU A 377 -10.32 31.14 -7.08
N LYS A 378 -8.99 31.26 -6.97
CA LYS A 378 -8.10 31.56 -8.11
C LYS A 378 -8.17 30.46 -9.17
N ILE A 379 -8.29 29.20 -8.75
CA ILE A 379 -8.45 28.05 -9.65
C ILE A 379 -9.80 28.15 -10.40
N VAL A 380 -10.89 28.46 -9.69
CA VAL A 380 -12.22 28.63 -10.30
C VAL A 380 -12.22 29.78 -11.33
N GLU A 381 -11.56 30.90 -11.02
CA GLU A 381 -11.42 32.02 -11.96
C GLU A 381 -10.60 31.62 -13.19
N ALA A 382 -9.46 30.94 -13.00
CA ALA A 382 -8.62 30.48 -14.09
C ALA A 382 -9.32 29.44 -14.98
N GLY A 383 -10.13 28.55 -14.39
CA GLY A 383 -10.98 27.59 -15.09
C GLY A 383 -12.29 28.17 -15.61
N LYS A 384 -12.55 29.47 -15.41
CA LYS A 384 -13.78 30.18 -15.83
C LYS A 384 -15.07 29.49 -15.38
N GLY A 385 -15.06 28.86 -14.20
CA GLY A 385 -16.20 28.09 -13.68
C GLY A 385 -16.50 26.77 -14.42
N ASN A 386 -15.60 26.28 -15.28
CA ASN A 386 -15.72 24.96 -15.91
C ASN A 386 -15.12 23.86 -15.02
N ILE A 387 -15.92 22.84 -14.68
CA ILE A 387 -15.55 21.81 -13.70
C ILE A 387 -14.37 20.94 -14.18
N GLU A 388 -14.30 20.62 -15.46
CA GLU A 388 -13.22 19.79 -16.02
C GLU A 388 -11.88 20.56 -16.07
N GLN A 389 -11.91 21.86 -16.33
CA GLN A 389 -10.72 22.72 -16.25
C GLN A 389 -10.27 22.93 -14.80
N ILE A 390 -11.20 23.08 -13.87
CA ILE A 390 -10.91 23.19 -12.44
C ILE A 390 -10.16 21.95 -11.96
N GLU A 391 -10.63 20.75 -12.28
CA GLU A 391 -9.93 19.50 -11.93
C GLU A 391 -8.49 19.47 -12.44
N GLN A 392 -8.28 19.83 -13.72
CA GLN A 392 -6.95 19.85 -14.33
C GLN A 392 -6.03 20.87 -13.64
N LEU A 393 -6.56 22.03 -13.25
CA LEU A 393 -5.81 23.07 -12.56
C LEU A 393 -5.46 22.67 -11.12
N ILE A 394 -6.37 21.99 -10.42
CA ILE A 394 -6.10 21.40 -9.10
C ILE A 394 -4.93 20.41 -9.21
N CYS A 395 -5.03 19.44 -10.13
CA CYS A 395 -3.99 18.43 -10.34
C CYS A 395 -2.65 19.01 -10.80
N LYS A 396 -2.66 20.19 -11.44
CA LYS A 396 -1.44 20.90 -11.83
C LYS A 396 -0.78 21.65 -10.67
N LYS A 397 -1.56 22.01 -9.64
CA LYS A 397 -1.08 22.76 -8.47
C LYS A 397 -0.48 21.85 -7.40
N GLY A 398 -1.01 20.65 -7.23
CA GLY A 398 -0.53 19.68 -6.27
C GLY A 398 -1.19 18.31 -6.45
N GLU A 399 -0.73 17.35 -5.65
CA GLU A 399 -1.35 16.04 -5.55
C GLU A 399 -2.51 16.09 -4.54
N ILE A 400 -3.69 15.62 -4.94
CA ILE A 400 -4.87 15.57 -4.08
C ILE A 400 -4.67 14.47 -3.03
N ILE A 401 -4.76 14.83 -1.75
CA ILE A 401 -4.52 13.89 -0.65
C ILE A 401 -5.81 13.33 -0.04
N ASP A 402 -7.01 13.81 -0.41
CA ASP A 402 -8.29 13.24 0.04
C ASP A 402 -9.31 12.96 -1.09
N ASP A 403 -10.51 12.50 -0.73
CA ASP A 403 -11.64 12.36 -1.67
C ASP A 403 -12.01 13.74 -2.24
N LEU A 404 -12.14 13.85 -3.56
CA LEU A 404 -12.53 15.09 -4.24
C LEU A 404 -13.91 14.94 -4.87
N SER A 405 -14.83 15.81 -4.47
CA SER A 405 -16.10 15.99 -5.12
C SER A 405 -16.33 17.44 -5.48
N LEU A 406 -16.84 17.68 -6.68
CA LEU A 406 -17.28 18.98 -7.14
C LEU A 406 -18.67 18.87 -7.74
N LEU A 407 -19.56 19.75 -7.31
CA LEU A 407 -20.90 19.96 -7.83
C LEU A 407 -20.96 21.35 -8.46
N ARG A 408 -21.15 21.38 -9.77
CA ARG A 408 -21.35 22.62 -10.53
C ARG A 408 -22.82 22.83 -10.84
N ILE A 409 -23.35 24.00 -10.52
CA ILE A 409 -24.71 24.43 -10.85
C ILE A 409 -24.65 25.74 -11.62
N GLU A 410 -25.23 25.79 -12.81
CA GLU A 410 -25.26 26.97 -13.68
C GLU A 410 -26.69 27.40 -13.95
N TYR A 411 -26.99 28.69 -13.76
CA TYR A 411 -28.32 29.27 -13.92
C TYR A 411 -28.47 30.02 -15.25
N GLY A 412 -29.60 29.85 -15.93
CA GLY A 412 -29.93 30.57 -17.17
C GLY A 412 -29.35 29.96 -18.44
N VAL A 413 -28.85 28.72 -18.40
CA VAL A 413 -28.30 28.03 -19.57
C VAL A 413 -29.08 26.73 -19.80
N PRO A 414 -29.52 26.45 -21.05
CA PRO A 414 -30.18 25.19 -21.38
C PRO A 414 -29.30 23.99 -21.05
N GLN A 415 -29.85 23.04 -20.29
CA GLN A 415 -29.19 21.76 -20.07
C GLN A 415 -29.04 21.06 -21.43
N LEU A 416 -27.82 21.04 -21.98
CA LEU A 416 -27.51 20.15 -23.09
C LEU A 416 -27.76 18.73 -22.60
N ASN A 417 -28.77 18.06 -23.16
CA ASN A 417 -29.08 16.66 -22.92
C ASN A 417 -27.86 15.78 -23.28
N LEU A 418 -26.97 15.61 -22.31
CA LEU A 418 -25.85 14.68 -22.31
C LEU A 418 -26.17 13.48 -21.42
N GLU A 419 -27.45 13.11 -21.29
CA GLU A 419 -27.81 11.83 -20.67
C GLU A 419 -27.61 10.68 -21.64
N LYS A 420 -26.35 10.25 -21.72
CA LYS A 420 -25.95 8.85 -21.97
C LYS A 420 -24.56 8.50 -21.44
N ASN A 421 -23.86 9.42 -20.76
CA ASN A 421 -22.44 9.24 -20.43
C ASN A 421 -22.07 9.15 -18.93
N TYR A 422 -22.96 9.43 -17.98
CA TYR A 422 -22.61 9.27 -16.54
C TYR A 422 -22.71 7.82 -16.01
N LEU A 423 -23.19 6.88 -16.83
CA LEU A 423 -22.96 5.42 -16.65
C LEU A 423 -21.87 4.88 -17.60
N LYS A 424 -21.13 5.76 -18.28
CA LYS A 424 -20.02 5.44 -19.20
C LYS A 424 -18.79 6.31 -18.93
N THR A 425 -18.27 6.20 -17.71
CA THR A 425 -16.83 6.32 -17.44
C THR A 425 -16.51 5.03 -16.67
N ASP A 426 -15.98 3.97 -17.27
CA ASP A 426 -14.67 4.00 -17.88
C ASP A 426 -14.50 2.88 -18.94
N LYS A 427 -14.84 3.20 -20.19
CA LYS A 427 -14.25 2.56 -21.38
C LYS A 427 -14.04 3.66 -22.38
N THR A 428 -12.78 4.03 -22.61
CA THR A 428 -12.29 5.03 -23.58
C THR A 428 -12.23 6.48 -23.09
N LYS A 429 -11.23 6.76 -22.25
CA LYS A 429 -10.17 7.74 -22.53
C LYS A 429 -9.10 7.56 -21.45
N SER A 430 -7.98 6.97 -21.84
CA SER A 430 -6.75 7.07 -21.06
C SER A 430 -6.09 8.39 -21.46
N PRO A 431 -6.01 9.41 -20.59
CA PRO A 431 -5.01 10.44 -20.75
C PRO A 431 -3.69 9.84 -20.26
N SER A 432 -2.71 9.86 -21.15
CA SER A 432 -1.30 9.87 -20.85
C SER A 432 -0.99 10.69 -19.59
N LEU A 433 -0.33 10.09 -18.59
CA LEU A 433 0.80 10.72 -17.95
C LEU A 433 1.63 9.71 -17.16
N ASN A 434 2.89 9.69 -17.56
CA ASN A 434 4.04 8.98 -17.04
C ASN A 434 4.17 9.07 -15.52
N LEU A 435 4.36 7.92 -14.89
CA LEU A 435 5.40 7.73 -13.88
C LEU A 435 6.30 6.61 -14.41
N ASN A 436 7.58 6.96 -14.58
CA ASN A 436 8.68 6.12 -15.03
C ASN A 436 8.66 4.76 -14.29
N GLU A 437 8.41 3.66 -14.98
CA GLU A 437 9.41 2.88 -15.71
C GLU A 437 10.46 2.31 -14.75
N GLY A 438 10.17 1.15 -14.15
CA GLY A 438 10.72 -0.11 -14.67
C GLY A 438 9.77 -1.06 -15.41
N VAL A 439 8.65 -0.58 -15.97
CA VAL A 439 7.73 -1.41 -16.79
C VAL A 439 7.45 -0.74 -18.14
N SER A 440 8.49 -0.57 -18.96
CA SER A 440 8.42 0.05 -20.29
C SER A 440 8.54 -1.00 -21.40
N ASP A 441 7.44 -1.60 -21.85
CA ASP A 441 7.40 -2.10 -23.24
C ASP A 441 6.01 -2.55 -23.70
N TRP A 442 5.23 -3.23 -22.84
CA TRP A 442 4.07 -3.98 -23.37
C TRP A 442 2.86 -3.10 -23.77
N ASN A 443 2.65 -1.94 -23.12
CA ASN A 443 1.53 -1.05 -23.44
C ASN A 443 1.66 -0.43 -24.85
N ALA A 444 2.90 -0.14 -25.28
CA ALA A 444 3.18 0.38 -26.62
C ALA A 444 2.82 -0.67 -27.67
N SER A 445 3.35 -1.89 -27.54
CA SER A 445 3.04 -3.00 -28.45
C SER A 445 1.55 -3.38 -28.44
N TYR A 446 0.88 -3.35 -27.29
CA TYR A 446 -0.56 -3.63 -27.22
C TYR A 446 -1.39 -2.56 -27.96
N SER A 447 -1.00 -1.29 -27.84
CA SER A 447 -1.65 -0.19 -28.56
C SER A 447 -1.39 -0.27 -30.07
N HIS A 448 -0.18 -0.68 -30.46
CA HIS A 448 0.24 -0.85 -31.85
C HIS A 448 -0.49 -2.03 -32.50
N ALA A 449 -0.56 -3.20 -31.85
CA ALA A 449 -1.35 -4.33 -32.33
C ALA A 449 -2.83 -3.96 -32.55
N ARG A 450 -3.40 -3.13 -31.68
CA ARG A 450 -4.78 -2.63 -31.86
C ARG A 450 -4.89 -1.69 -33.07
N GLN A 451 -3.87 -0.87 -33.34
CA GLN A 451 -3.83 0.01 -34.49
C GLN A 451 -3.67 -0.79 -35.80
N LEU A 452 -2.78 -1.79 -35.82
CA LEU A 452 -2.64 -2.74 -36.94
C LEU A 452 -3.97 -3.41 -37.28
N TYR A 453 -4.70 -3.88 -36.26
CA TYR A 453 -6.04 -4.43 -36.46
C TYR A 453 -7.02 -3.41 -37.08
N ARG A 454 -7.02 -2.15 -36.63
CA ARG A 454 -7.88 -1.10 -37.19
C ARG A 454 -7.51 -0.73 -38.63
N ASN A 455 -6.23 -0.89 -38.99
CA ASN A 455 -5.72 -0.66 -40.33
C ASN A 455 -5.97 -1.87 -41.26
N GLY A 456 -6.52 -2.98 -40.75
CA GLY A 456 -6.82 -4.19 -41.52
C GLY A 456 -5.70 -5.23 -41.54
N ASN A 457 -4.56 -4.96 -40.90
CA ASN A 457 -3.42 -5.88 -40.79
C ASN A 457 -3.64 -6.88 -39.65
N VAL A 458 -4.59 -7.81 -39.83
CA VAL A 458 -5.01 -8.74 -38.77
C VAL A 458 -3.90 -9.70 -38.34
N LYS A 459 -3.08 -10.20 -39.28
CA LYS A 459 -2.00 -11.16 -38.98
C LYS A 459 -0.87 -10.54 -38.15
N GLU A 460 -0.38 -9.38 -38.59
CA GLU A 460 0.66 -8.64 -37.86
C GLU A 460 0.20 -8.28 -36.44
N ALA A 461 -1.08 -7.94 -36.28
CA ALA A 461 -1.66 -7.70 -34.95
C ALA A 461 -1.70 -8.96 -34.07
N ILE A 462 -1.94 -10.14 -34.65
CA ILE A 462 -1.93 -11.42 -33.92
C ILE A 462 -0.50 -11.77 -33.51
N ASP A 463 0.48 -11.63 -34.42
CA ASP A 463 1.89 -11.95 -34.14
C ASP A 463 2.45 -11.09 -33.00
N GLU A 464 2.15 -9.79 -33.01
CA GLU A 464 2.56 -8.88 -31.94
C GLU A 464 1.85 -9.19 -30.60
N LEU A 465 0.58 -9.60 -30.64
CA LEU A 465 -0.14 -10.06 -29.45
C LEU A 465 0.35 -11.40 -28.92
N MET A 466 0.87 -12.28 -29.78
CA MET A 466 1.50 -13.54 -29.36
C MET A 466 2.83 -13.28 -28.65
N ASP A 467 3.67 -12.37 -29.17
CA ASP A 467 4.90 -11.95 -28.49
C ASP A 467 4.58 -11.35 -27.11
N LEU A 468 3.58 -10.45 -27.05
CA LEU A 468 3.10 -9.90 -25.79
C LEU A 468 2.58 -10.97 -24.84
N TYR A 469 1.80 -11.93 -25.33
CA TYR A 469 1.29 -13.02 -24.52
C TYR A 469 2.42 -13.88 -23.92
N SER A 470 3.53 -14.08 -24.65
CA SER A 470 4.70 -14.79 -24.11
C SER A 470 5.37 -14.07 -22.94
N LYS A 471 5.33 -12.72 -22.93
CA LYS A 471 5.91 -11.87 -21.89
C LYS A 471 4.94 -11.60 -20.73
N THR A 472 3.64 -11.58 -21.00
CA THR A 472 2.58 -11.30 -20.01
C THR A 472 1.45 -12.34 -20.06
N PRO A 473 1.70 -13.61 -19.68
CA PRO A 473 0.75 -14.72 -19.91
C PRO A 473 -0.52 -14.66 -19.04
N LYS A 474 -0.60 -13.75 -18.07
CA LYS A 474 -1.75 -13.56 -17.16
C LYS A 474 -2.56 -12.29 -17.44
N ASP A 475 -2.14 -11.45 -18.39
CA ASP A 475 -2.85 -10.20 -18.69
C ASP A 475 -4.16 -10.48 -19.44
N SER A 476 -5.30 -10.21 -18.80
CA SER A 476 -6.63 -10.50 -19.34
C SER A 476 -6.97 -9.67 -20.59
N LYS A 477 -6.33 -8.52 -20.85
CA LYS A 477 -6.57 -7.70 -22.04
C LYS A 477 -5.88 -8.30 -23.27
N VAL A 478 -4.63 -8.73 -23.11
CA VAL A 478 -3.85 -9.37 -24.17
C VAL A 478 -4.49 -10.70 -24.59
N ILE A 479 -4.79 -11.57 -23.62
CA ILE A 479 -5.43 -12.87 -23.85
C ILE A 479 -6.78 -12.70 -24.56
N LYS A 480 -7.59 -11.75 -24.10
CA LYS A 480 -8.90 -11.47 -24.70
C LYS A 480 -8.78 -11.00 -26.16
N LEU A 481 -7.91 -10.03 -26.43
CA LEU A 481 -7.78 -9.48 -27.77
C LEU A 481 -7.21 -10.52 -28.73
N LEU A 482 -6.19 -11.25 -28.30
CA LEU A 482 -5.60 -12.35 -29.06
C LEU A 482 -6.65 -13.42 -29.40
N GLY A 483 -7.39 -13.93 -28.41
CA GLY A 483 -8.42 -14.96 -28.64
C GLY A 483 -9.52 -14.53 -29.62
N LEU A 484 -9.96 -13.26 -29.56
CA LEU A 484 -10.95 -12.72 -30.50
C LEU A 484 -10.37 -12.49 -31.90
N LEU A 485 -9.14 -12.01 -32.01
CA LEU A 485 -8.50 -11.79 -33.31
C LEU A 485 -8.19 -13.11 -34.00
N SER A 486 -7.65 -14.11 -33.28
CA SER A 486 -7.45 -15.47 -33.80
C SER A 486 -8.77 -16.08 -34.26
N PHE A 487 -9.87 -15.89 -33.52
CA PHE A 487 -11.20 -16.34 -33.96
C PHE A 487 -11.64 -15.67 -35.27
N LYS A 488 -11.44 -14.34 -35.39
CA LYS A 488 -11.80 -13.58 -36.61
C LYS A 488 -10.93 -13.92 -37.81
N ASP A 489 -9.65 -14.20 -37.60
CA ASP A 489 -8.71 -14.67 -38.63
C ASP A 489 -8.94 -16.14 -39.03
N LYS A 490 -9.89 -16.82 -38.35
CA LYS A 490 -10.24 -18.24 -38.53
C LYS A 490 -9.15 -19.21 -38.09
N ASP A 491 -8.16 -18.75 -37.33
CA ASP A 491 -7.26 -19.61 -36.57
C ASP A 491 -7.98 -20.14 -35.33
N TYR A 492 -8.84 -21.13 -35.55
CA TYR A 492 -9.65 -21.73 -34.49
C TYR A 492 -8.80 -22.51 -33.48
N VAL A 493 -7.60 -22.96 -33.84
CA VAL A 493 -6.71 -23.71 -32.95
C VAL A 493 -6.20 -22.78 -31.84
N THR A 494 -5.55 -21.68 -32.22
CA THR A 494 -5.11 -20.66 -31.27
C THR A 494 -6.29 -20.03 -30.54
N ALA A 495 -7.41 -19.79 -31.24
CA ALA A 495 -8.60 -19.24 -30.60
C ALA A 495 -9.12 -20.13 -29.47
N VAL A 496 -9.19 -21.46 -29.65
CA VAL A 496 -9.63 -22.37 -28.59
C VAL A 496 -8.63 -22.38 -27.42
N GLU A 497 -7.33 -22.42 -27.68
CA GLU A 497 -6.34 -22.43 -26.59
C GLU A 497 -6.42 -21.15 -25.74
N ILE A 498 -6.39 -19.99 -26.40
CA ILE A 498 -6.35 -18.69 -25.75
C ILE A 498 -7.70 -18.35 -25.10
N LEU A 499 -8.83 -18.62 -25.77
CA LEU A 499 -10.14 -18.43 -25.16
C LEU A 499 -10.39 -19.42 -24.01
N GLY A 500 -9.86 -20.64 -24.08
CA GLY A 500 -9.93 -21.60 -22.96
C GLY A 500 -9.25 -21.05 -21.71
N LYS A 501 -7.99 -20.60 -21.86
CA LYS A 501 -7.24 -19.93 -20.77
C LYS A 501 -7.93 -18.66 -20.28
N TYR A 502 -8.54 -17.88 -21.18
CA TYR A 502 -9.32 -16.70 -20.80
C TYR A 502 -10.53 -17.05 -19.93
N LEU A 503 -11.24 -18.12 -20.28
CA LEU A 503 -12.45 -18.58 -19.60
C LEU A 503 -12.14 -19.24 -18.24
N GLU A 504 -10.95 -19.80 -18.05
CA GLU A 504 -10.45 -20.23 -16.73
C GLU A 504 -10.24 -19.04 -15.78
N LEU A 505 -9.70 -17.93 -16.29
CA LEU A 505 -9.46 -16.71 -15.50
C LEU A 505 -10.73 -15.88 -15.27
N ASN A 506 -11.68 -15.91 -16.22
CA ASN A 506 -12.88 -15.06 -16.22
C ASN A 506 -14.14 -15.87 -16.61
N SER A 507 -14.65 -16.71 -15.70
CA SER A 507 -15.78 -17.62 -15.94
C SER A 507 -17.15 -16.93 -16.14
N GLU A 508 -17.23 -15.62 -15.88
CA GLU A 508 -18.48 -14.87 -15.77
C GLU A 508 -19.08 -14.41 -17.11
N LEU A 509 -18.30 -14.27 -18.18
CA LEU A 509 -18.73 -13.66 -19.45
C LEU A 509 -19.28 -14.67 -20.48
N SER A 510 -20.61 -14.73 -20.62
CA SER A 510 -21.34 -15.61 -21.57
C SER A 510 -20.97 -15.42 -23.04
N GLU A 511 -20.54 -14.22 -23.46
CA GLU A 511 -20.24 -13.92 -24.87
C GLU A 511 -18.99 -14.68 -25.38
N TYR A 512 -18.01 -14.96 -24.52
CA TYR A 512 -16.78 -15.68 -24.91
C TYR A 512 -16.98 -17.19 -24.94
N TRP A 513 -17.86 -17.71 -24.09
CA TRP A 513 -18.32 -19.10 -24.18
C TRP A 513 -18.99 -19.39 -25.54
N TYR A 514 -19.67 -18.40 -26.14
CA TYR A 514 -20.22 -18.50 -27.49
C TYR A 514 -19.14 -18.59 -28.57
N TYR A 515 -18.13 -17.70 -28.55
CA TYR A 515 -17.00 -17.75 -29.49
C TYR A 515 -16.19 -19.04 -29.33
N PHE A 516 -15.94 -19.47 -28.09
CA PHE A 516 -15.27 -20.73 -27.77
C PHE A 516 -16.06 -21.94 -28.29
N SER A 517 -17.39 -21.93 -28.15
CA SER A 517 -18.27 -22.97 -28.71
C SER A 517 -18.15 -23.05 -30.24
N ILE A 518 -18.22 -21.91 -30.93
CA ILE A 518 -18.09 -21.89 -32.39
C ILE A 518 -16.70 -22.33 -32.85
N ALA A 519 -15.64 -21.91 -32.15
CA ALA A 519 -14.28 -22.31 -32.48
C ALA A 519 -14.12 -23.83 -32.34
N ASN A 520 -14.57 -24.42 -31.23
CA ASN A 520 -14.58 -25.87 -31.04
C ASN A 520 -15.43 -26.61 -32.08
N LYS A 521 -16.60 -26.05 -32.44
CA LYS A 521 -17.44 -26.59 -33.53
C LYS A 521 -16.71 -26.64 -34.86
N LYS A 522 -15.94 -25.59 -35.20
CA LYS A 522 -15.16 -25.51 -36.44
C LYS A 522 -13.98 -26.48 -36.45
N LEU A 523 -13.45 -26.82 -35.28
CA LEU A 523 -12.44 -27.87 -35.09
C LEU A 523 -13.01 -29.29 -35.01
N GLY A 524 -14.34 -29.46 -35.08
CA GLY A 524 -14.99 -30.78 -34.94
C GLY A 524 -15.06 -31.31 -33.50
N ARG A 525 -14.69 -30.50 -32.50
CA ARG A 525 -14.78 -30.83 -31.06
C ARG A 525 -16.19 -30.57 -30.55
N PHE A 526 -17.13 -31.45 -30.95
CA PHE A 526 -18.55 -31.20 -30.73
C PHE A 526 -18.96 -31.27 -29.25
N SER A 527 -18.32 -32.12 -28.44
CA SER A 527 -18.61 -32.28 -27.01
C SER A 527 -18.34 -30.99 -26.23
N GLU A 528 -17.16 -30.41 -26.43
CA GLU A 528 -16.72 -29.17 -25.79
C GLU A 528 -17.52 -27.98 -26.31
N ALA A 529 -17.87 -27.99 -27.60
CA ALA A 529 -18.73 -26.98 -28.20
C ALA A 529 -20.15 -26.99 -27.58
N ILE A 530 -20.73 -28.16 -27.33
CA ILE A 530 -22.04 -28.28 -26.67
C ILE A 530 -21.96 -27.78 -25.23
N SER A 531 -21.01 -28.27 -24.43
CA SER A 531 -20.85 -27.84 -23.04
C SER A 531 -20.68 -26.32 -22.92
N ALA A 532 -19.89 -25.72 -23.82
CA ALA A 532 -19.73 -24.27 -23.88
C ALA A 532 -21.03 -23.55 -24.25
N SER A 533 -21.80 -24.06 -25.21
CA SER A 533 -23.06 -23.43 -25.66
C SER A 533 -24.21 -23.61 -24.65
N GLU A 534 -24.24 -24.71 -23.89
CA GLU A 534 -25.14 -24.91 -22.75
C GLU A 534 -24.87 -23.90 -21.63
N LYS A 535 -23.59 -23.66 -21.29
CA LYS A 535 -23.21 -22.60 -20.33
C LYS A 535 -23.71 -21.21 -20.76
N VAL A 536 -23.69 -20.91 -22.06
CA VAL A 536 -24.29 -19.67 -22.59
C VAL A 536 -25.80 -19.70 -22.45
N ALA A 537 -26.46 -20.82 -22.74
CA ALA A 537 -27.92 -20.95 -22.67
C ALA A 537 -28.46 -20.82 -21.24
N ILE A 538 -27.70 -21.25 -20.22
CA ILE A 538 -28.06 -21.05 -18.80
C ILE A 538 -28.03 -19.55 -18.44
N LYS A 539 -27.00 -18.83 -18.86
CA LYS A 539 -26.82 -17.40 -18.52
C LYS A 539 -27.67 -16.46 -19.39
N GLN A 540 -27.93 -16.84 -20.64
CA GLN A 540 -28.71 -16.08 -21.60
C GLN A 540 -29.73 -17.01 -22.29
N PRO A 541 -30.84 -17.33 -21.60
CA PRO A 541 -31.85 -18.25 -22.11
C PRO A 541 -32.50 -17.82 -23.44
N ASP A 542 -32.49 -16.51 -23.72
CA ASP A 542 -33.14 -15.89 -24.88
C ASP A 542 -32.14 -15.52 -25.99
N ASN A 543 -30.86 -15.89 -25.90
CA ASN A 543 -29.88 -15.62 -26.94
C ASN A 543 -30.11 -16.54 -28.16
N THR A 544 -30.86 -16.05 -29.13
CA THR A 544 -31.22 -16.76 -30.36
C THR A 544 -30.02 -17.26 -31.16
N ASN A 545 -28.94 -16.47 -31.24
CA ASN A 545 -27.71 -16.87 -31.94
C ASN A 545 -27.01 -18.07 -31.29
N ASN A 546 -26.97 -18.10 -29.96
CA ASN A 546 -26.44 -19.24 -29.22
C ASN A 546 -27.35 -20.46 -29.31
N LEU A 547 -28.67 -20.28 -29.15
CA LEU A 547 -29.62 -21.38 -29.29
C LEU A 547 -29.56 -22.03 -30.68
N VAL A 548 -29.42 -21.22 -31.75
CA VAL A 548 -29.22 -21.74 -33.12
C VAL A 548 -27.93 -22.56 -33.19
N ASN A 549 -26.84 -22.09 -32.58
CA ASN A 549 -25.58 -22.84 -32.54
C ASN A 549 -25.72 -24.16 -31.75
N LEU A 550 -26.41 -24.13 -30.60
CA LEU A 550 -26.66 -25.30 -29.75
C LEU A 550 -27.54 -26.35 -30.46
N SER A 551 -28.64 -25.92 -31.08
CA SER A 551 -29.52 -26.79 -31.86
C SER A 551 -28.77 -27.46 -33.02
N ASP A 552 -27.93 -26.69 -33.74
CA ASP A 552 -27.12 -27.24 -34.82
C ASP A 552 -26.02 -28.19 -34.30
N LEU A 553 -25.46 -27.95 -33.12
CA LEU A 553 -24.49 -28.85 -32.48
C LEU A 553 -25.12 -30.20 -32.08
N TYR A 554 -26.31 -30.18 -31.47
CA TYR A 554 -27.05 -31.43 -31.20
C TYR A 554 -27.40 -32.17 -32.49
N ARG A 555 -27.78 -31.46 -33.56
CA ARG A 555 -28.01 -32.06 -34.89
C ARG A 555 -26.74 -32.73 -35.42
N LEU A 556 -25.57 -32.09 -35.29
CA LEU A 556 -24.28 -32.64 -35.72
C LEU A 556 -23.86 -33.87 -34.91
N GLN A 557 -24.22 -33.95 -33.62
CA GLN A 557 -24.02 -35.13 -32.78
C GLN A 557 -25.12 -36.20 -32.93
N ARG A 558 -26.09 -36.00 -33.84
CA ARG A 558 -27.25 -36.90 -34.07
C ARG A 558 -28.22 -37.00 -32.89
N GLU A 559 -28.20 -36.04 -31.96
CA GLU A 559 -29.20 -35.89 -30.90
C GLU A 559 -30.42 -35.12 -31.44
N TYR A 560 -31.15 -35.72 -32.38
CA TYR A 560 -32.19 -35.06 -33.15
C TYR A 560 -33.39 -34.58 -32.31
N THR A 561 -33.71 -35.28 -31.21
CA THR A 561 -34.79 -34.92 -30.29
C THR A 561 -34.50 -33.60 -29.58
N ARG A 562 -33.33 -33.48 -28.94
CA ARG A 562 -32.87 -32.24 -28.29
C ARG A 562 -32.67 -31.11 -29.28
N ALA A 563 -32.13 -31.41 -30.46
CA ALA A 563 -31.98 -30.41 -31.53
C ALA A 563 -33.33 -29.80 -31.93
N LYS A 564 -34.38 -30.63 -32.06
CA LYS A 564 -35.76 -30.22 -32.35
C LYS A 564 -36.37 -29.37 -31.23
N GLU A 565 -36.20 -29.76 -29.97
CA GLU A 565 -36.68 -29.00 -28.81
C GLU A 565 -36.11 -27.59 -28.77
N ILE A 566 -34.78 -27.44 -28.94
CA ILE A 566 -34.14 -26.13 -28.98
C ILE A 566 -34.59 -25.32 -30.20
N ALA A 567 -34.78 -25.96 -31.36
CA ALA A 567 -35.26 -25.30 -32.57
C ALA A 567 -36.69 -24.75 -32.42
N ILE A 568 -37.58 -25.48 -31.75
CA ILE A 568 -38.94 -25.02 -31.42
C ILE A 568 -38.85 -23.83 -30.43
N LYS A 569 -37.98 -23.92 -29.42
CA LYS A 569 -37.75 -22.81 -28.48
C LYS A 569 -37.30 -21.53 -29.19
N ILE A 570 -36.45 -21.62 -30.21
CA ILE A 570 -36.05 -20.47 -31.04
C ILE A 570 -37.25 -19.88 -31.77
N LEU A 571 -38.12 -20.71 -32.36
CA LEU A 571 -39.29 -20.24 -33.11
C LEU A 571 -40.38 -19.62 -32.23
N ASN A 572 -40.45 -20.00 -30.96
CA ASN A 572 -41.35 -19.36 -30.00
C ASN A 572 -40.92 -17.92 -29.68
N VAL A 573 -39.61 -17.63 -29.70
CA VAL A 573 -39.05 -16.29 -29.45
C VAL A 573 -38.96 -15.47 -30.75
N ASP A 574 -38.57 -16.10 -31.86
CA ASP A 574 -38.47 -15.50 -33.19
C ASP A 574 -39.09 -16.43 -34.26
N PRO A 575 -40.39 -16.27 -34.55
CA PRO A 575 -41.10 -17.10 -35.52
C PRO A 575 -40.59 -16.99 -36.97
N GLN A 576 -39.80 -15.96 -37.28
CA GLN A 576 -39.23 -15.74 -38.61
C GLN A 576 -37.78 -16.25 -38.74
N ASN A 577 -37.21 -16.87 -37.70
CA ASN A 577 -35.82 -17.30 -37.72
C ASN A 577 -35.53 -18.34 -38.82
N LYS A 578 -34.82 -17.91 -39.88
CA LYS A 578 -34.50 -18.75 -41.04
C LYS A 578 -33.63 -19.95 -40.69
N ASN A 579 -32.71 -19.80 -39.72
CA ASN A 579 -31.78 -20.86 -39.34
C ASN A 579 -32.49 -21.98 -38.57
N ALA A 580 -33.39 -21.63 -37.64
CA ALA A 580 -34.18 -22.64 -36.92
C ALA A 580 -35.11 -23.44 -37.84
N LYS A 581 -35.78 -22.78 -38.80
CA LYS A 581 -36.60 -23.47 -39.82
C LYS A 581 -35.78 -24.42 -40.69
N LYS A 582 -34.56 -24.01 -41.06
CA LYS A 582 -33.64 -24.85 -41.82
C LYS A 582 -33.20 -26.08 -41.02
N ILE A 583 -32.84 -25.91 -39.75
CA ILE A 583 -32.44 -27.00 -38.86
C ILE A 583 -33.59 -28.00 -38.68
N LEU A 584 -34.82 -27.54 -38.44
CA LEU A 584 -35.99 -28.42 -38.33
C LEU A 584 -36.25 -29.23 -39.60
N LYS A 585 -36.19 -28.59 -40.77
CA LYS A 585 -36.35 -29.28 -42.06
C LYS A 585 -35.26 -30.35 -42.29
N GLU A 586 -34.02 -30.07 -41.86
CA GLU A 586 -32.92 -31.05 -41.96
C GLU A 586 -33.05 -32.21 -40.96
N ILE A 587 -33.69 -31.98 -39.81
CA ILE A 587 -33.98 -33.01 -38.80
C ILE A 587 -35.16 -33.89 -39.24
N GLU A 588 -36.23 -33.30 -39.78
CA GLU A 588 -37.42 -34.01 -40.28
C GLU A 588 -37.13 -34.99 -41.42
N ASN A 589 -36.05 -34.78 -42.18
CA ASN A 589 -35.60 -35.71 -43.20
C ASN A 589 -34.76 -36.88 -42.67
N LYS A 590 -34.48 -36.92 -41.36
CA LYS A 590 -33.54 -37.87 -40.72
C LYS A 590 -34.10 -38.63 -39.52
N ILE A 591 -35.19 -38.14 -38.93
CA ILE A 591 -36.09 -38.87 -38.04
C ILE A 591 -37.10 -39.60 -38.93
#